data_AF-A0AA87SVB9-F1
#
_entry.id   AF-A0AA87SVB9-F1
#
_cell.length_a   1.000
_cell.length_b   1.000
_cell.length_c   1.000
_cell.angle_alpha   90.00
_cell.angle_beta   90.00
_cell.angle_gamma   90.00
#
_symmetry.space_group_name_H-M   'P 1'
#
loop_
_entity.id
_entity.type
_entity.pdbx_description
1 polymer ?
#
loop_
_entity_poly.entity_id
_entity_poly.type
_entity_poly.pdbx_seq_one_letter_code
_entity_poly.pdbx_strand_id
1 'polypeptide(L)'
;MTDKAICIVTHFGIEFDRVIYERLMNLVKYKNKKVFWIDTGYDIAYPKNIRTRKLNYLSFEHGLMPFQSHRALFDVFTMLNILSKYNIDEIIQFAQTPLLRVTAHLDFDKKDLAIKSGFHWNKEKKLWAKVIREGMLKKENLDFKIEKEIIYQNT
;
A
#
# COMPACT_ATOMS: atom_id res chain seq x y z
N MET A 1 8.37 -7.75 22.04
CA MET A 1 9.35 -7.77 20.92
C MET A 1 9.34 -6.47 20.13
N THR A 2 8.18 -5.82 19.94
CA THR A 2 8.04 -4.57 19.20
C THR A 2 8.59 -3.33 19.90
N ASP A 3 8.83 -3.35 21.22
CA ASP A 3 9.44 -2.22 21.95
C ASP A 3 10.83 -1.79 21.43
N LYS A 4 11.55 -2.71 20.79
CA LYS A 4 12.86 -2.43 20.15
C LYS A 4 12.74 -2.14 18.65
N ALA A 5 11.59 -2.40 18.04
CA ALA A 5 11.38 -2.16 16.62
C ALA A 5 11.15 -0.66 16.38
N ILE A 6 11.88 -0.10 15.43
CA ILE A 6 11.70 1.29 14.99
C ILE A 6 10.55 1.41 13.97
N CYS A 7 10.26 0.34 13.25
CA CYS A 7 9.16 0.26 12.30
C CYS A 7 8.67 -1.18 12.13
N ILE A 8 7.47 -1.33 11.58
CA ILE A 8 6.92 -2.60 11.09
C ILE A 8 6.71 -2.47 9.59
N VAL A 9 7.13 -3.50 8.85
CA VAL A 9 6.97 -3.58 7.40
C VAL A 9 5.94 -4.66 7.06
N THR A 10 4.98 -4.33 6.21
CA THR A 10 3.94 -5.26 5.74
C THR A 10 3.70 -5.15 4.23
N HIS A 11 2.79 -5.98 3.72
CA HIS A 11 2.32 -5.93 2.34
C HIS A 11 0.79 -5.96 2.32
N PHE A 12 0.15 -4.83 2.02
CA PHE A 12 -1.28 -4.56 2.23
C PHE A 12 -1.76 -4.78 3.67
N GLY A 13 -0.87 -4.57 4.64
CA GLY A 13 -1.15 -4.80 6.05
C GLY A 13 -1.74 -3.60 6.79
N ILE A 14 -1.75 -2.39 6.23
CA ILE A 14 -2.32 -1.21 6.90
C ILE A 14 -3.80 -1.40 7.25
N GLU A 15 -4.56 -2.05 6.37
CA GLU A 15 -6.00 -2.32 6.54
C GLU A 15 -6.26 -3.73 7.13
N PHE A 16 -5.23 -4.57 7.26
CA PHE A 16 -5.34 -5.95 7.75
C PHE A 16 -4.44 -6.22 8.96
N ASP A 17 -3.14 -6.52 8.75
CA ASP A 17 -2.18 -6.88 9.79
C ASP A 17 -2.14 -5.87 10.94
N ARG A 18 -2.12 -4.57 10.62
CA ARG A 18 -2.11 -3.49 11.61
C ARG A 18 -3.37 -3.50 12.46
N VAL A 19 -4.54 -3.65 11.84
CA VAL A 19 -5.83 -3.66 12.54
C VAL A 19 -5.91 -4.86 13.50
N ILE A 20 -5.46 -6.03 13.06
CA ILE A 20 -5.40 -7.23 13.90
C ILE A 20 -4.40 -7.05 15.03
N TYR A 21 -3.19 -6.58 14.73
CA TYR A 21 -2.15 -6.31 15.71
C TYR A 21 -2.61 -5.32 16.78
N GLU A 22 -3.15 -4.17 16.39
CA GLU A 22 -3.66 -3.16 17.32
C GLU A 22 -4.77 -3.71 18.22
N ARG A 23 -5.71 -4.49 17.66
CA ARG A 23 -6.75 -5.17 18.45
C ARG A 23 -6.18 -6.15 19.46
N LEU A 24 -5.22 -7.00 19.05
CA LEU A 24 -4.58 -7.97 19.94
C LEU A 24 -3.81 -7.28 21.06
N MET A 25 -3.06 -6.22 20.76
CA MET A 25 -2.29 -5.48 21.76
C MET A 25 -3.20 -4.78 22.77
N ASN A 26 -4.34 -4.25 22.32
CA ASN A 26 -5.36 -3.69 23.20
C ASN A 26 -5.99 -4.76 24.10
N LEU A 27 -6.29 -5.96 23.58
CA LEU A 27 -6.87 -7.06 24.35
C LEU A 27 -5.97 -7.49 25.50
N VAL A 28 -4.66 -7.56 25.28
CA VAL A 28 -3.68 -7.92 26.33
C VAL A 28 -3.23 -6.70 27.16
N LYS A 29 -3.89 -5.55 27.01
CA LYS A 29 -3.58 -4.27 27.68
C LYS A 29 -2.11 -3.86 27.55
N TYR A 30 -1.47 -4.25 26.45
CA TYR A 30 -0.09 -3.89 26.18
C TYR A 30 -0.04 -2.45 25.69
N LYS A 31 0.61 -1.58 26.47
CA LYS A 31 0.84 -0.19 26.09
C LYS A 31 1.92 -0.15 25.01
N ASN A 32 1.47 -0.24 23.77
CA ASN A 32 2.36 -0.14 22.62
C ASN A 32 2.94 1.27 22.51
N LYS A 33 4.25 1.35 22.25
CA LYS A 33 4.80 2.56 21.64
C LYS A 33 4.15 2.74 20.27
N LYS A 34 3.91 3.98 19.84
CA LYS A 34 3.55 4.23 18.43
C LYS A 34 4.66 3.66 17.54
N VAL A 35 4.29 2.75 16.66
CA VAL A 35 5.21 2.13 15.71
C VAL A 35 4.94 2.72 14.33
N PHE A 36 6.01 3.07 13.63
CA PHE A 36 5.94 3.52 12.25
C PHE A 36 5.68 2.34 11.32
N TRP A 37 4.68 2.43 10.44
CA TRP A 37 4.32 1.37 9.49
C TRP A 37 4.74 1.73 8.08
N ILE A 38 5.43 0.78 7.44
CA ILE A 38 5.72 0.77 6.01
C ILE A 38 4.91 -0.36 5.38
N ASP A 39 4.16 -0.05 4.34
CA ASP A 39 3.38 -1.00 3.57
C ASP A 39 3.93 -1.07 2.15
N THR A 40 4.61 -2.17 1.83
CA THR A 40 5.21 -2.39 0.51
C THR A 40 4.19 -2.43 -0.62
N GLY A 41 2.89 -2.61 -0.34
CA GLY A 41 1.83 -2.52 -1.35
C GLY A 41 1.53 -1.09 -1.79
N TYR A 42 1.79 -0.10 -0.92
CA TYR A 42 1.40 1.31 -1.12
C TYR A 42 2.57 2.29 -1.12
N ASP A 43 3.68 1.96 -0.44
CA ASP A 43 4.75 2.91 -0.13
C ASP A 43 5.93 2.82 -1.11
N ILE A 44 5.91 1.79 -1.97
CA ILE A 44 6.89 1.63 -3.05
C ILE A 44 6.31 2.24 -4.34
N ALA A 45 7.06 3.18 -4.93
CA ALA A 45 6.76 3.74 -6.25
C ALA A 45 7.19 2.76 -7.36
N TYR A 46 6.49 1.65 -7.44
CA TYR A 46 6.78 0.62 -8.42
C TYR A 46 6.67 1.13 -9.87
N PRO A 47 7.51 0.61 -10.78
CA PRO A 47 7.44 0.92 -12.21
C PRO A 47 6.07 0.66 -12.84
N LYS A 48 5.71 1.47 -13.85
CA LYS A 48 4.42 1.40 -14.56
C LYS A 48 4.15 0.08 -15.28
N ASN A 49 5.19 -0.68 -15.62
CA ASN A 49 5.04 -2.00 -16.24
C ASN A 49 4.53 -3.06 -15.25
N ILE A 50 4.67 -2.84 -13.94
CA ILE A 50 4.18 -3.78 -12.93
C ILE A 50 2.68 -3.58 -12.74
N ARG A 51 1.87 -4.50 -13.28
CA ARG A 51 0.41 -4.39 -13.37
C ARG A 51 -0.35 -4.88 -12.13
N THR A 52 0.28 -5.70 -11.31
CA THR A 52 -0.33 -6.30 -10.13
C THR A 52 0.56 -6.12 -8.92
N ARG A 53 -0.08 -5.86 -7.79
CA ARG A 53 0.60 -5.73 -6.50
C ARG A 53 0.45 -6.95 -5.63
N LYS A 54 -0.31 -7.98 -6.03
CA LYS A 54 -0.46 -9.21 -5.22
C LYS A 54 0.91 -9.87 -5.04
N LEU A 55 1.37 -10.05 -3.80
CA LEU A 55 2.74 -10.48 -3.47
C LEU A 55 3.30 -11.62 -4.33
N ASN A 56 2.55 -12.71 -4.52
CA ASN A 56 2.99 -13.84 -5.35
C ASN A 56 3.26 -13.42 -6.80
N TYR A 57 2.33 -12.70 -7.42
CA TYR A 57 2.50 -12.23 -8.80
C TYR A 57 3.58 -11.14 -8.89
N LEU A 58 3.61 -10.25 -7.91
CA LEU A 58 4.61 -9.22 -7.80
C LEU A 58 6.02 -9.81 -7.71
N SER A 59 6.20 -10.95 -7.02
CA SER A 59 7.50 -11.62 -6.95
C SER A 59 8.03 -12.05 -8.32
N PHE A 60 7.15 -12.59 -9.18
CA PHE A 60 7.51 -12.94 -10.56
C PHE A 60 7.92 -11.73 -11.40
N GLU A 61 7.24 -10.59 -11.24
CA GLU A 61 7.60 -9.32 -11.89
C GLU A 61 9.01 -8.84 -11.47
N HIS A 62 9.54 -9.35 -10.36
CA HIS A 62 10.89 -9.08 -9.87
C HIS A 62 11.86 -10.24 -10.13
N GLY A 63 11.51 -11.21 -10.97
CA GLY A 63 12.36 -12.38 -11.26
C GLY A 63 12.55 -13.32 -10.06
N LEU A 64 11.62 -13.29 -9.10
CA LEU A 64 11.62 -14.17 -7.95
C LEU A 64 10.55 -15.24 -8.13
N MET A 65 10.86 -16.48 -7.73
CA MET A 65 9.86 -17.52 -7.61
C MET A 65 9.34 -17.54 -6.17
N PRO A 66 8.02 -17.35 -5.93
CA PRO A 66 7.48 -17.37 -4.59
C PRO A 66 7.65 -18.79 -4.02
N PHE A 67 8.34 -18.90 -2.90
CA PHE A 67 8.56 -20.18 -2.24
C PHE A 67 7.52 -20.36 -1.13
N GLN A 68 6.71 -21.42 -1.21
CA GLN A 68 5.77 -21.79 -0.14
C GLN A 68 4.84 -20.65 0.33
N SER A 69 4.14 -20.02 -0.61
CA SER A 69 3.16 -18.95 -0.36
C SER A 69 2.15 -19.30 0.75
N HIS A 70 1.65 -18.27 1.45
CA HIS A 70 0.72 -18.38 2.59
C HIS A 70 1.34 -18.94 3.87
N ARG A 71 2.67 -19.01 3.93
CA ARG A 71 3.41 -19.23 5.17
C ARG A 71 4.10 -17.94 5.56
N ALA A 72 3.77 -17.43 6.75
CA ALA A 72 4.18 -16.11 7.23
C ALA A 72 5.68 -15.82 7.03
N LEU A 73 6.56 -16.75 7.37
CA LEU A 73 8.02 -16.57 7.20
C LEU A 73 8.42 -16.35 5.73
N PHE A 74 7.86 -17.12 4.81
CA PHE A 74 8.23 -17.06 3.40
C PHE A 74 7.58 -15.89 2.67
N ASP A 75 6.37 -15.50 3.08
CA ASP A 75 5.75 -14.27 2.61
C ASP A 75 6.58 -13.04 3.05
N VAL A 76 7.07 -13.02 4.29
CA VAL A 76 8.00 -11.98 4.78
C VAL A 76 9.29 -11.95 3.98
N PHE A 77 9.93 -13.10 3.72
CA PHE A 77 11.15 -13.13 2.90
C PHE A 77 10.91 -12.68 1.47
N THR A 78 9.78 -13.05 0.86
CA THR A 78 9.40 -12.60 -0.48
C THR A 78 9.22 -11.08 -0.50
N MET A 79 8.49 -10.54 0.49
CA MET A 79 8.28 -9.11 0.66
C MET A 79 9.60 -8.34 0.85
N LEU A 80 10.49 -8.81 1.73
CA LEU A 80 11.77 -8.15 1.99
C LEU A 80 12.72 -8.21 0.80
N ASN A 81 12.71 -9.28 0.02
CA ASN A 81 13.47 -9.37 -1.24
C ASN A 81 12.96 -8.42 -2.31
N ILE A 82 11.67 -8.13 -2.34
CA ILE A 82 11.12 -7.10 -3.23
C ILE A 82 11.53 -5.72 -2.71
N LEU A 83 11.33 -5.45 -1.41
CA LEU A 83 11.67 -4.18 -0.76
C LEU A 83 13.14 -3.79 -0.98
N SER A 84 14.07 -4.74 -0.89
CA SER A 84 15.50 -4.49 -1.04
C SER A 84 15.93 -4.01 -2.43
N LYS A 85 15.04 -4.11 -3.44
CA LYS A 85 15.29 -3.63 -4.82
C LYS A 85 14.96 -2.16 -5.02
N TYR A 86 14.46 -1.47 -3.98
CA TYR A 86 14.00 -0.10 -4.06
C TYR A 86 14.74 0.80 -3.06
N ASN A 87 14.74 2.11 -3.33
CA ASN A 87 15.36 3.08 -2.45
C ASN A 87 14.56 3.23 -1.15
N ILE A 88 15.16 2.83 -0.02
CA ILE A 88 14.49 2.84 1.28
C ILE A 88 14.14 4.25 1.77
N ASP A 89 14.94 5.27 1.43
CA ASP A 89 14.68 6.65 1.85
C ASP A 89 13.43 7.21 1.17
N GLU A 90 13.24 6.91 -0.11
CA GLU A 90 12.03 7.29 -0.84
C GLU A 90 10.79 6.59 -0.28
N ILE A 91 10.92 5.31 0.08
CA ILE A 91 9.82 4.54 0.70
C ILE A 91 9.43 5.15 2.04
N ILE A 92 10.41 5.47 2.89
CA ILE A 92 10.17 6.12 4.18
C ILE A 92 9.48 7.47 3.96
N GLN A 93 9.94 8.27 3.00
CA GLN A 93 9.33 9.56 2.67
C GLN A 93 7.86 9.40 2.28
N PHE A 94 7.51 8.41 1.44
CA PHE A 94 6.12 8.16 1.08
C PHE A 94 5.29 7.63 2.24
N ALA A 95 5.83 6.70 3.04
CA ALA A 95 5.16 6.12 4.19
C ALA A 95 4.80 7.17 5.25
N GLN A 96 5.57 8.25 5.36
CA GLN A 96 5.27 9.40 6.23
C GLN A 96 4.04 10.21 5.78
N THR A 97 3.66 10.13 4.50
CA THR A 97 2.50 10.86 3.97
C THR A 97 1.19 10.09 4.20
N PRO A 98 0.03 10.78 4.26
CA PRO A 98 -1.26 10.10 4.35
C PRO A 98 -1.47 9.09 3.22
N LEU A 99 -1.99 7.91 3.56
CA LEU A 99 -2.56 6.97 2.61
C LEU A 99 -4.00 7.38 2.31
N LEU A 100 -4.29 7.62 1.04
CA LEU A 100 -5.56 8.16 0.59
C LEU A 100 -6.36 7.15 -0.21
N ARG A 101 -7.67 7.11 0.02
CA ARG A 101 -8.64 6.66 -0.97
C ARG A 101 -8.94 7.84 -1.87
N VAL A 102 -8.65 7.72 -3.15
CA VAL A 102 -8.92 8.75 -4.14
C VAL A 102 -10.05 8.26 -5.04
N THR A 103 -11.11 9.06 -5.14
CA THR A 103 -12.25 8.82 -6.01
C THR A 103 -12.20 9.79 -7.18
N ALA A 104 -12.37 9.30 -8.41
CA ALA A 104 -12.43 10.15 -9.61
C ALA A 104 -13.88 10.40 -10.04
N HIS A 105 -14.22 11.67 -10.30
CA HIS A 105 -15.52 12.06 -10.84
C HIS A 105 -15.43 12.16 -12.37
N LEU A 106 -15.83 11.09 -13.04
CA LEU A 106 -15.73 10.90 -14.48
C LEU A 106 -17.04 10.37 -15.01
N ASP A 107 -17.45 10.86 -16.18
CA ASP A 107 -18.48 10.19 -16.97
C ASP A 107 -17.97 8.83 -17.47
N PHE A 108 -18.89 7.89 -17.67
CA PHE A 108 -18.55 6.53 -18.12
C PHE A 108 -17.75 6.51 -19.43
N ASP A 109 -18.05 7.44 -20.34
CA ASP A 109 -17.39 7.57 -21.64
C ASP A 109 -15.90 7.98 -21.53
N LYS A 110 -15.49 8.51 -20.37
CA LYS A 110 -14.11 8.91 -20.08
C LYS A 110 -13.35 7.88 -19.24
N LYS A 111 -13.84 6.63 -19.14
CA LYS A 111 -13.22 5.55 -18.37
C LYS A 111 -11.74 5.32 -18.68
N ASP A 112 -11.32 5.55 -19.93
CA ASP A 112 -9.95 5.30 -20.36
C ASP A 112 -8.95 6.23 -19.66
N LEU A 113 -9.37 7.45 -19.29
CA LEU A 113 -8.55 8.35 -18.47
C LEU A 113 -8.32 7.78 -17.06
N ALA A 114 -9.38 7.21 -16.46
CA ALA A 114 -9.29 6.58 -15.15
C ALA A 114 -8.30 5.41 -15.16
N ILE A 115 -8.46 4.51 -16.13
CA ILE A 115 -7.64 3.30 -16.27
C ILE A 115 -6.18 3.68 -16.50
N LYS A 116 -5.91 4.66 -17.37
CA LYS A 116 -4.54 5.16 -17.63
C LYS A 116 -3.88 5.73 -16.39
N SER A 117 -4.64 6.36 -15.51
CA SER A 117 -4.16 6.88 -14.21
C SER A 117 -4.13 5.83 -13.09
N GLY A 118 -4.45 4.57 -13.41
CA GLY A 118 -4.40 3.44 -12.47
C GLY A 118 -5.58 3.35 -11.51
N PHE A 119 -6.70 4.01 -11.83
CA PHE A 119 -7.96 3.83 -11.10
C PHE A 119 -8.64 2.52 -11.52
N HIS A 120 -9.35 1.91 -10.57
CA HIS A 120 -10.16 0.73 -10.80
C HIS A 120 -11.64 1.04 -10.55
N TRP A 121 -12.52 0.35 -11.27
CA TRP A 121 -13.95 0.49 -11.09
C TRP A 121 -14.40 -0.21 -9.80
N ASN A 122 -14.96 0.55 -8.86
CA ASN A 122 -15.65 0.03 -7.68
C ASN A 122 -17.12 -0.22 -8.06
N LYS A 123 -17.51 -1.50 -8.20
CA LYS A 123 -18.86 -1.91 -8.60
C LYS A 123 -19.93 -1.53 -7.58
N GLU A 124 -19.62 -1.59 -6.30
CA GLU A 124 -20.57 -1.33 -5.21
C GLU A 124 -20.95 0.15 -5.14
N LYS A 125 -19.93 1.00 -5.17
CA LYS A 125 -20.11 2.46 -5.11
C LYS A 125 -20.33 3.11 -6.49
N LYS A 126 -20.22 2.33 -7.57
CA LYS A 126 -20.30 2.77 -8.97
C LYS A 126 -19.41 3.99 -9.27
N LEU A 127 -18.15 3.92 -8.85
CA LEU A 127 -17.17 4.99 -9.02
C LEU A 127 -15.77 4.44 -9.29
N TRP A 128 -14.91 5.28 -9.87
CA TRP A 128 -13.50 4.97 -10.06
C TRP A 128 -12.72 5.32 -8.79
N ALA A 129 -11.99 4.35 -8.24
CA ALA A 129 -11.22 4.52 -7.02
C ALA A 129 -9.78 4.04 -7.19
N LYS A 130 -8.88 4.58 -6.37
CA LYS A 130 -7.50 4.14 -6.22
C LYS A 130 -7.07 4.40 -4.78
N VAL A 131 -6.17 3.57 -4.26
CA VAL A 131 -5.50 3.80 -2.98
C VAL A 131 -4.05 4.16 -3.26
N ILE A 132 -3.59 5.30 -2.74
CA ILE A 132 -2.26 5.84 -3.03
C ILE A 132 -1.79 6.79 -1.92
N ARG A 133 -0.47 6.84 -1.67
CA ARG A 133 0.14 7.82 -0.78
C ARG A 133 0.05 9.24 -1.34
N GLU A 134 -0.24 10.22 -0.49
CA GLU A 134 -0.35 11.61 -0.91
C GLU A 134 0.92 12.11 -1.60
N GLY A 135 2.10 11.74 -1.09
CA GLY A 135 3.38 12.10 -1.70
C GLY A 135 3.54 11.61 -3.13
N MET A 136 2.98 10.45 -3.47
CA MET A 136 2.97 9.91 -4.83
C MET A 136 1.89 10.58 -5.69
N LEU A 137 0.70 10.80 -5.14
CA LEU A 137 -0.40 11.46 -5.84
C LEU A 137 -0.03 12.86 -6.31
N LYS A 138 0.74 13.62 -5.52
CA LYS A 138 1.25 14.94 -5.90
C LYS A 138 2.15 14.92 -7.13
N LYS A 139 2.74 13.78 -7.48
CA LYS A 139 3.55 13.60 -8.69
C LYS A 139 2.70 13.22 -9.92
N GLU A 140 1.42 12.89 -9.75
CA GLU A 140 0.51 12.55 -10.85
C GLU A 140 -0.14 13.81 -11.43
N ASN A 141 -0.22 13.89 -12.76
CA ASN A 141 -1.03 14.90 -13.45
C ASN A 141 -2.37 14.26 -13.84
N LEU A 142 -3.47 14.76 -13.26
CA LEU A 142 -4.80 14.22 -13.45
C LEU A 142 -5.70 15.26 -14.11
N ASP A 143 -6.25 14.92 -15.27
CA ASP A 143 -7.10 15.82 -16.08
C ASP A 143 -8.57 15.83 -15.61
N PHE A 144 -8.83 15.48 -14.36
CA PHE A 144 -10.17 15.30 -13.82
C PHE A 144 -10.26 15.59 -12.33
N LYS A 145 -11.49 15.90 -11.87
CA LYS A 145 -11.75 16.18 -10.46
C LYS A 145 -11.66 14.90 -9.63
N ILE A 146 -10.99 15.01 -8.49
CA ILE A 146 -10.85 13.94 -7.51
C ILE A 146 -11.36 14.36 -6.14
N GLU A 147 -11.82 13.38 -5.38
CA GLU A 147 -12.11 13.46 -3.95
C GLU A 147 -11.11 12.58 -3.20
N LYS A 148 -10.69 13.02 -2.00
CA LYS A 148 -9.65 12.36 -1.20
C LYS A 148 -10.19 12.07 0.21
N GLU A 149 -10.03 10.83 0.64
CA GLU A 149 -10.34 10.37 2.00
C GLU A 149 -9.09 9.77 2.61
N ILE A 150 -8.72 10.16 3.84
CA ILE A 150 -7.56 9.58 4.53
C ILE A 150 -7.94 8.21 5.08
N ILE A 151 -7.28 7.16 4.60
CA ILE A 151 -7.42 5.79 5.13
C ILE A 151 -6.50 5.60 6.34
N TYR A 152 -5.28 6.10 6.24
CA TYR A 152 -4.25 5.89 7.25
C TYR A 152 -3.20 7.00 7.23
N GLN A 153 -2.65 7.30 8.39
CA GLN A 153 -1.50 8.18 8.53
C GLN A 153 -0.63 7.69 9.70
N ASN A 154 0.68 7.65 9.47
CA ASN A 154 1.65 7.44 10.54
C ASN A 154 1.54 8.62 11.53
N THR A 155 1.39 8.34 12.82
CA THR A 155 1.15 9.33 13.89
C THR A 155 2.30 9.45 14.88
#